data_AF-A0A2H0LDC4-F1
#
_entry.id   AF-A0A2H0LDC4-F1
#
_cell.length_a   1.000
_cell.length_b   1.000
_cell.length_c   1.000
_cell.angle_alpha   90.00
_cell.angle_beta   90.00
_cell.angle_gamma   90.00
#
_symmetry.space_group_name_H-M   'P 1'
#
loop_
_entity.id
_entity.type
_entity.pdbx_description
1 polymer ?
#
loop_
_entity_poly.entity_id
_entity_poly.type
_entity_poly.pdbx_seq_one_letter_code
_entity_poly.pdbx_strand_id
1 'polypeptide(L)'
;MLKWLRKNIALVGGILVGVFIIWTVGTALTMQAGSPKSAGQLFGRPVALQDFVKALEAARMEGMLRYGDRYRQFLPDQVLQNQAWERLILLHEAKKQRIRVSDREVVERVQQLFGGAEGFRPEIYKQIVQGNMGITPRAFEEQQRESLMIAKLIEQALGAEPEVTETEILALHAERLKSAEEKEKQSELTDERRQNLIQEIRLKKRLEAYQRWHAELLERAGVRQTLPAETPAPQATDVLPSETPPQTDTPS
;
A
#
# COMPACT_ATOMS: atom_id res chain seq x y z
N MET A 1 -56.61 30.02 -22.21
CA MET A 1 -55.17 29.87 -21.89
C MET A 1 -54.40 28.97 -22.87
N LEU A 2 -54.94 27.82 -23.34
CA LEU A 2 -54.22 26.92 -24.27
C LEU A 2 -53.83 27.53 -25.64
N LYS A 3 -54.57 28.53 -26.14
CA LYS A 3 -54.26 29.18 -27.44
C LYS A 3 -53.00 30.06 -27.38
N TRP A 4 -52.67 30.61 -26.22
CA TRP A 4 -51.46 31.41 -25.99
C TRP A 4 -50.21 30.53 -25.91
N LEU A 5 -50.34 29.36 -25.26
CA LEU A 5 -49.28 28.38 -25.13
C LEU A 5 -48.86 27.78 -26.49
N ARG A 6 -49.81 27.51 -27.39
CA ARG A 6 -49.52 27.00 -28.75
C ARG A 6 -48.83 28.03 -29.66
N LYS A 7 -49.10 29.32 -29.45
CA LYS A 7 -48.52 30.41 -30.27
C LYS A 7 -47.06 30.70 -29.89
N ASN A 8 -46.71 30.50 -28.61
CA ASN A 8 -45.38 30.76 -28.09
C ASN A 8 -44.56 29.48 -27.86
N ILE A 9 -45.05 28.32 -28.31
CA ILE A 9 -44.43 27.01 -28.03
C ILE A 9 -43.01 26.89 -28.60
N ALA A 10 -42.75 27.52 -29.75
CA ALA A 10 -41.42 27.58 -30.34
C ALA A 10 -40.46 28.46 -29.53
N LEU A 11 -40.96 29.54 -28.93
CA LEU A 11 -40.16 30.44 -28.08
C LEU A 11 -39.85 29.77 -26.74
N VAL A 12 -40.86 29.17 -26.10
CA VAL A 12 -40.69 28.42 -24.83
C VAL A 12 -39.82 27.18 -25.04
N GLY A 13 -39.99 26.46 -26.16
CA GLY A 13 -39.14 25.34 -26.55
C GLY A 13 -37.69 25.77 -26.80
N GLY A 14 -37.47 26.89 -27.48
CA GLY A 14 -36.13 27.44 -27.71
C GLY A 14 -35.41 27.84 -26.42
N ILE A 15 -36.13 28.43 -25.46
CA ILE A 15 -35.58 28.78 -24.14
C ILE A 15 -35.24 27.51 -23.34
N LEU A 16 -36.11 26.49 -23.35
CA LEU A 16 -35.86 25.22 -22.67
C LEU A 16 -34.64 24.48 -23.26
N VAL A 17 -34.51 24.45 -24.58
CA VAL A 17 -33.34 23.86 -25.25
C VAL A 17 -32.08 24.66 -24.96
N GLY A 18 -32.15 26.00 -24.95
CA GLY A 18 -31.02 26.86 -24.59
C GLY A 18 -30.53 26.64 -23.17
N VAL A 19 -31.44 26.54 -22.20
CA VAL A 19 -31.10 26.21 -20.79
C VAL A 19 -30.49 24.81 -20.69
N PHE A 20 -31.02 23.83 -21.44
CA PHE A 20 -30.49 22.47 -21.43
C PHE A 20 -29.08 22.38 -22.03
N ILE A 21 -28.79 23.12 -23.12
CA ILE A 21 -27.46 23.18 -23.74
C ILE A 21 -26.47 23.91 -22.82
N ILE A 22 -26.87 25.01 -22.17
CA ILE A 22 -26.01 25.74 -21.23
C ILE A 22 -25.69 24.87 -20.00
N TRP A 23 -26.65 24.08 -19.51
CA TRP A 23 -26.43 23.18 -18.38
C TRP A 23 -25.61 21.92 -18.74
N THR A 24 -25.79 21.37 -19.94
CA THR A 24 -25.03 20.18 -20.41
C THR A 24 -23.62 20.50 -20.89
N VAL A 25 -23.40 21.65 -21.54
CA VAL A 25 -22.06 22.09 -21.96
C VAL A 25 -21.28 22.69 -20.78
N GLY A 26 -21.97 23.38 -19.85
CA GLY A 26 -21.37 23.91 -18.63
C GLY A 26 -20.80 22.84 -17.71
N THR A 27 -21.50 21.70 -17.55
CA THR A 27 -21.03 20.57 -16.75
C THR A 27 -19.81 19.88 -17.34
N ALA A 28 -19.75 19.72 -18.67
CA ALA A 28 -18.59 19.15 -19.37
C ALA A 28 -17.32 20.00 -19.24
N LEU A 29 -17.45 21.34 -19.24
CA LEU A 29 -16.32 22.26 -19.06
C LEU A 29 -15.86 22.36 -17.60
N THR A 30 -16.76 22.26 -16.62
CA THR A 30 -16.38 22.23 -15.20
C THR A 30 -15.74 20.91 -14.74
N MET A 31 -16.01 19.79 -15.41
CA MET A 31 -15.37 18.50 -15.10
C MET A 31 -13.87 18.45 -15.43
N GLN A 32 -13.36 19.38 -16.24
CA GLN A 32 -11.94 19.41 -16.63
C GLN A 32 -11.09 20.38 -15.80
N ALA A 33 -11.71 21.21 -14.95
CA ALA A 33 -11.05 22.35 -14.30
C ALA A 33 -10.71 22.15 -12.80
N GLY A 34 -11.05 21.01 -12.18
CA GLY A 34 -11.00 20.90 -10.70
C GLY A 34 -10.09 19.85 -10.08
N SER A 35 -9.66 18.81 -10.81
CA SER A 35 -8.90 17.71 -10.20
C SER A 35 -7.40 17.88 -10.44
N PRO A 36 -6.55 17.84 -9.39
CA PRO A 36 -5.11 17.88 -9.58
C PRO A 36 -4.70 16.68 -10.43
N LYS A 37 -4.20 16.93 -11.64
CA LYS A 37 -3.69 15.89 -12.55
C LYS A 37 -2.46 15.17 -11.99
N SER A 38 -1.86 15.72 -10.92
CA SER A 38 -0.63 15.27 -10.31
C SER A 38 -0.78 15.13 -8.80
N ALA A 39 -0.34 14.02 -8.23
CA ALA A 39 -0.29 13.81 -6.77
C ALA A 39 0.96 14.45 -6.12
N GLY A 40 1.99 14.71 -6.92
CA GLY A 40 3.25 15.27 -6.48
C GLY A 40 4.34 15.06 -7.52
N GLN A 41 5.59 15.05 -7.08
CA GLN A 41 6.76 14.80 -7.94
C GLN A 41 7.72 13.80 -7.28
N LEU A 42 8.31 12.91 -8.10
CA LEU A 42 9.43 12.04 -7.75
C LEU A 42 10.49 12.12 -8.85
N PHE A 43 11.78 12.16 -8.46
CA PHE A 43 12.92 12.34 -9.38
C PHE A 43 12.74 13.54 -10.34
N GLY A 44 12.15 14.64 -9.86
CA GLY A 44 11.88 15.84 -10.66
C GLY A 44 10.81 15.66 -11.74
N ARG A 45 10.04 14.57 -11.72
CA ARG A 45 8.95 14.29 -12.67
C ARG A 45 7.59 14.29 -11.96
N PRO A 46 6.53 14.84 -12.57
CA PRO A 46 5.19 14.78 -12.01
C PRO A 46 4.69 13.32 -11.96
N VAL A 47 3.99 13.00 -10.88
CA VAL A 47 3.34 11.71 -10.67
C VAL A 47 1.86 11.86 -10.91
N ALA A 48 1.33 11.14 -11.89
CA ALA A 48 -0.10 11.17 -12.17
C ALA A 48 -0.88 10.71 -10.94
N LEU A 49 -2.00 11.38 -10.64
CA LEU A 49 -2.83 11.05 -9.47
C LEU A 49 -3.25 9.57 -9.47
N GLN A 50 -3.57 9.02 -10.63
CA GLN A 50 -3.93 7.61 -10.79
C GLN A 50 -2.81 6.64 -10.38
N ASP A 51 -1.55 6.98 -10.61
CA ASP A 51 -0.42 6.11 -10.28
C ASP A 51 -0.19 6.10 -8.77
N PHE A 52 -0.37 7.25 -8.12
CA PHE A 52 -0.37 7.35 -6.66
C PHE A 52 -1.54 6.57 -6.04
N VAL A 53 -2.75 6.69 -6.58
CA VAL A 53 -3.91 5.94 -6.08
C VAL A 53 -3.67 4.43 -6.19
N LYS A 54 -3.13 3.94 -7.31
CA LYS A 54 -2.76 2.53 -7.46
C LYS A 54 -1.72 2.08 -6.44
N ALA A 55 -0.70 2.89 -6.18
CA ALA A 55 0.30 2.58 -5.16
C ALA A 55 -0.29 2.56 -3.74
N LEU A 56 -1.27 3.43 -3.45
CA LEU A 56 -1.99 3.47 -2.19
C LEU A 56 -2.91 2.25 -2.00
N GLU A 57 -3.63 1.85 -3.05
CA GLU A 57 -4.39 0.60 -3.07
C GLU A 57 -3.49 -0.60 -2.82
N ALA A 58 -2.28 -0.61 -3.42
CA ALA A 58 -1.32 -1.66 -3.20
C ALA A 58 -0.85 -1.74 -1.73
N ALA A 59 -0.53 -0.59 -1.12
CA ALA A 59 -0.17 -0.52 0.30
C ALA A 59 -1.30 -1.03 1.21
N ARG A 60 -2.56 -0.67 0.90
CA ARG A 60 -3.74 -1.18 1.62
C ARG A 60 -3.89 -2.69 1.49
N MET A 61 -3.68 -3.25 0.30
CA MET A 61 -3.78 -4.69 0.07
C MET A 61 -2.68 -5.46 0.82
N GLU A 62 -1.45 -4.93 0.86
CA GLU A 62 -0.38 -5.52 1.68
C GLU A 62 -0.71 -5.46 3.17
N GLY A 63 -1.33 -4.37 3.62
CA GLY A 63 -1.90 -4.25 4.97
C GLY A 63 -2.97 -5.31 5.26
N MET A 64 -3.92 -5.50 4.34
CA MET A 64 -4.97 -6.53 4.47
C MET A 64 -4.41 -7.95 4.49
N LEU A 65 -3.40 -8.26 3.66
CA LEU A 65 -2.74 -9.57 3.68
C LEU A 65 -2.04 -9.86 5.01
N ARG A 66 -1.49 -8.83 5.66
CA ARG A 66 -0.72 -8.98 6.90
C ARG A 66 -1.58 -8.92 8.16
N TYR A 67 -2.58 -8.04 8.19
CA TYR A 67 -3.34 -7.71 9.39
C TYR A 67 -4.85 -8.01 9.27
N GLY A 68 -5.30 -8.52 8.11
CA GLY A 68 -6.71 -8.75 7.81
C GLY A 68 -7.52 -7.44 7.83
N ASP A 69 -8.79 -7.56 8.21
CA ASP A 69 -9.74 -6.43 8.24
C ASP A 69 -9.33 -5.33 9.23
N ARG A 70 -8.45 -5.64 10.20
CA ARG A 70 -7.96 -4.70 11.20
C ARG A 70 -6.78 -3.84 10.70
N TYR A 71 -6.38 -3.93 9.44
CA TYR A 71 -5.21 -3.22 8.94
C TYR A 71 -5.24 -1.70 9.21
N ARG A 72 -6.42 -1.07 9.19
CA ARG A 72 -6.58 0.37 9.49
C ARG A 72 -6.21 0.76 10.92
N GLN A 73 -6.26 -0.18 11.86
CA GLN A 73 -5.82 0.05 13.24
C GLN A 73 -4.30 0.13 13.35
N PHE A 74 -3.59 -0.57 12.47
CA PHE A 74 -2.12 -0.65 12.48
C PHE A 74 -1.46 0.28 11.46
N LEU A 75 -2.18 0.65 10.40
CA LEU A 75 -1.70 1.47 9.30
C LEU A 75 -2.64 2.67 9.11
N PRO A 76 -2.42 3.77 9.86
CA PRO A 76 -3.10 5.04 9.62
C PRO A 76 -2.91 5.51 8.17
N ASP A 77 -3.81 6.37 7.69
CA ASP A 77 -3.77 6.83 6.29
C ASP A 77 -2.44 7.49 5.91
N GLN A 78 -1.82 8.24 6.82
CA GLN A 78 -0.50 8.83 6.58
C GLN A 78 0.58 7.77 6.35
N VAL A 79 0.54 6.65 7.09
CA VAL A 79 1.48 5.53 6.90
C VAL A 79 1.26 4.87 5.54
N LEU A 80 0.00 4.65 5.17
CA LEU A 80 -0.34 4.09 3.85
C LEU A 80 0.09 5.01 2.70
N GLN A 81 -0.04 6.32 2.86
CA GLN A 81 0.43 7.31 1.88
C GLN A 81 1.96 7.30 1.77
N ASN A 82 2.69 7.21 2.88
CA ASN A 82 4.15 7.09 2.87
C ASN A 82 4.59 5.80 2.17
N GLN A 83 3.93 4.68 2.45
CA GLN A 83 4.18 3.41 1.77
C GLN A 83 3.88 3.48 0.27
N ALA A 84 2.83 4.22 -0.14
CA ALA A 84 2.52 4.44 -1.54
C ALA A 84 3.64 5.21 -2.26
N TRP A 85 4.16 6.28 -1.64
CA TRP A 85 5.29 7.03 -2.18
C TRP A 85 6.57 6.19 -2.26
N GLU A 86 6.89 5.48 -1.19
CA GLU A 86 8.03 4.56 -1.14
C GLU A 86 7.94 3.49 -2.24
N ARG A 87 6.76 2.89 -2.41
CA ARG A 87 6.48 1.92 -3.48
C ARG A 87 6.74 2.51 -4.86
N LEU A 88 6.28 3.74 -5.13
CA LEU A 88 6.52 4.40 -6.42
C LEU A 88 8.02 4.64 -6.69
N ILE A 89 8.77 5.02 -5.65
CA ILE A 89 10.22 5.24 -5.74
C ILE A 89 10.93 3.92 -6.07
N LEU A 90 10.59 2.86 -5.35
CA LEU A 90 11.18 1.53 -5.54
C LEU A 90 10.84 0.96 -6.93
N LEU A 91 9.59 1.09 -7.38
CA LEU A 91 9.19 0.65 -8.72
C LEU A 91 9.87 1.46 -9.83
N HIS A 92 10.07 2.76 -9.62
CA HIS A 92 10.81 3.58 -10.57
C HIS A 92 12.25 3.07 -10.71
N GLU A 93 12.94 2.83 -9.61
CA GLU A 93 14.32 2.34 -9.62
C GLU A 93 14.42 0.92 -10.18
N ALA A 94 13.49 0.02 -9.85
CA ALA A 94 13.47 -1.33 -10.41
C ALA A 94 13.25 -1.34 -11.93
N LYS A 95 12.35 -0.49 -12.44
CA LYS A 95 12.12 -0.32 -13.88
C LYS A 95 13.36 0.25 -14.58
N LYS A 96 14.02 1.23 -13.97
CA LYS A 96 15.29 1.81 -14.48
C LYS A 96 16.40 0.75 -14.58
N GLN A 97 16.47 -0.16 -13.61
CA GLN A 97 17.39 -1.31 -13.61
C GLN A 97 16.92 -2.49 -14.48
N ARG A 98 15.78 -2.34 -15.18
CA ARG A 98 15.19 -3.34 -16.07
C ARG A 98 14.90 -4.68 -15.39
N ILE A 99 14.57 -4.64 -14.11
CA ILE A 99 14.16 -5.83 -13.36
C ILE A 99 12.84 -6.33 -13.94
N ARG A 100 12.77 -7.64 -14.19
CA ARG A 100 11.59 -8.31 -14.76
C ARG A 100 11.12 -9.42 -13.85
N VAL A 101 9.82 -9.67 -13.90
CA VAL A 101 9.15 -10.75 -13.18
C VAL A 101 8.30 -11.51 -14.18
N SER A 102 8.56 -12.80 -14.31
CA SER A 102 7.84 -13.71 -15.19
C SER A 102 6.49 -14.10 -14.60
N ASP A 103 5.57 -14.56 -15.45
CA ASP A 103 4.25 -15.02 -15.00
C ASP A 103 4.34 -16.21 -14.05
N ARG A 104 5.34 -17.09 -14.27
CA ARG A 104 5.62 -18.22 -13.39
C ARG A 104 5.89 -17.77 -11.96
N GLU A 105 6.69 -16.73 -11.78
CA GLU A 105 7.02 -16.20 -10.44
C GLU A 105 5.78 -15.61 -9.74
N VAL A 106 4.89 -14.98 -10.51
CA VAL A 106 3.62 -14.48 -9.98
C VAL A 106 2.74 -15.66 -9.54
N VAL A 107 2.64 -16.72 -10.34
CA VAL A 107 1.88 -17.93 -9.99
C VAL A 107 2.45 -18.59 -8.73
N GLU A 108 3.77 -18.78 -8.66
CA GLU A 108 4.44 -19.33 -7.48
C GLU A 108 4.15 -18.48 -6.24
N ARG A 109 4.21 -17.15 -6.36
CA ARG A 109 3.88 -16.22 -5.27
C ARG A 109 2.43 -16.31 -4.82
N VAL A 110 1.48 -16.39 -5.74
CA VAL A 110 0.05 -16.57 -5.42
C VAL A 110 -0.17 -17.92 -4.73
N GLN A 111 0.45 -18.99 -5.20
CA GLN A 111 0.38 -20.30 -4.57
C GLN A 111 0.99 -20.29 -3.17
N GLN A 112 2.07 -19.54 -2.92
CA GLN A 112 2.63 -19.40 -1.57
C GLN A 112 1.70 -18.62 -0.62
N LEU A 113 0.98 -17.62 -1.13
CA LEU A 113 0.08 -16.81 -0.31
C LEU A 113 -1.24 -17.51 0.02
N PHE A 114 -1.78 -18.28 -0.93
CA PHE A 114 -3.11 -18.89 -0.82
C PHE A 114 -3.08 -20.42 -0.79
N GLY A 115 -1.90 -21.02 -0.88
CA GLY A 115 -1.68 -22.44 -0.67
C GLY A 115 -1.67 -22.76 0.82
N GLY A 116 -2.59 -23.62 1.24
CA GLY A 116 -2.59 -24.20 2.58
C GLY A 116 -1.93 -25.58 2.58
N ALA A 117 -2.09 -26.30 3.69
CA ALA A 117 -1.67 -27.70 3.81
C ALA A 117 -2.27 -28.61 2.72
N GLU A 118 -3.47 -28.28 2.24
CA GLU A 118 -4.20 -29.01 1.19
C GLU A 118 -3.87 -28.52 -0.24
N GLY A 119 -2.89 -27.63 -0.39
CA GLY A 119 -2.50 -27.03 -1.67
C GLY A 119 -3.33 -25.81 -2.07
N PHE A 120 -3.09 -25.33 -3.29
CA PHE A 120 -3.75 -24.15 -3.85
C PHE A 120 -5.12 -24.49 -4.43
N ARG A 121 -6.16 -23.74 -4.05
CA ARG A 121 -7.52 -23.87 -4.58
C ARG A 121 -7.95 -22.58 -5.30
N PRO A 122 -8.09 -22.60 -6.64
CA PRO A 122 -8.45 -21.41 -7.42
C PRO A 122 -9.74 -20.72 -6.98
N GLU A 123 -10.72 -21.49 -6.51
CA GLU A 123 -12.04 -21.01 -6.10
C GLU A 123 -11.93 -20.17 -4.82
N ILE A 124 -11.15 -20.64 -3.84
CA ILE A 124 -10.91 -19.92 -2.59
C ILE A 124 -10.11 -18.64 -2.86
N TYR A 125 -9.07 -18.74 -3.70
CA TYR A 125 -8.30 -17.58 -4.13
C TYR A 125 -9.20 -16.50 -4.74
N LYS A 126 -10.07 -16.88 -5.70
CA LYS A 126 -11.02 -15.95 -6.32
C LYS A 126 -11.99 -15.36 -5.30
N GLN A 127 -12.53 -16.20 -4.40
CA GLN A 127 -13.45 -15.75 -3.35
C GLN A 127 -12.79 -14.71 -2.44
N ILE A 128 -11.55 -14.92 -2.00
CA ILE A 128 -10.86 -13.97 -1.12
C ILE A 128 -10.54 -12.67 -1.87
N VAL A 129 -9.98 -12.76 -3.08
CA VAL A 129 -9.55 -11.57 -3.83
C VAL A 129 -10.75 -10.74 -4.30
N GLN A 130 -11.81 -11.38 -4.77
CA GLN A 130 -12.99 -10.66 -5.25
C GLN A 130 -13.96 -10.30 -4.11
N GLY A 131 -14.20 -11.23 -3.20
CA GLY A 131 -15.18 -11.07 -2.12
C GLY A 131 -14.67 -10.22 -0.96
N ASN A 132 -13.46 -10.51 -0.47
CA ASN A 132 -12.91 -9.82 0.70
C ASN A 132 -12.12 -8.57 0.31
N MET A 133 -11.31 -8.64 -0.75
CA MET A 133 -10.46 -7.52 -1.16
C MET A 133 -11.13 -6.61 -2.21
N GLY A 134 -12.23 -7.05 -2.85
CA GLY A 134 -13.00 -6.23 -3.79
C GLY A 134 -12.29 -5.95 -5.12
N ILE A 135 -11.29 -6.75 -5.51
CA ILE A 135 -10.51 -6.54 -6.74
C ILE A 135 -10.55 -7.76 -7.66
N THR A 136 -10.12 -7.58 -8.91
CA THR A 136 -10.01 -8.70 -9.85
C THR A 136 -8.75 -9.53 -9.60
N PRO A 137 -8.77 -10.85 -9.89
CA PRO A 137 -7.57 -11.69 -9.86
C PRO A 137 -6.39 -11.10 -10.62
N ARG A 138 -6.65 -10.57 -11.83
CA ARG A 138 -5.63 -9.92 -12.66
C ARG A 138 -5.00 -8.70 -11.98
N ALA A 139 -5.81 -7.85 -11.35
CA ALA A 139 -5.29 -6.68 -10.63
C ALA A 139 -4.41 -7.11 -9.43
N PHE A 140 -4.84 -8.13 -8.70
CA PHE A 140 -4.06 -8.71 -7.61
C PHE A 140 -2.72 -9.26 -8.10
N GLU A 141 -2.73 -10.06 -9.17
CA GLU A 141 -1.54 -10.66 -9.77
C GLU A 141 -0.54 -9.61 -10.26
N GLU A 142 -1.03 -8.54 -10.90
CA GLU A 142 -0.16 -7.44 -11.33
C GLU A 142 0.45 -6.70 -10.14
N GLN A 143 -0.29 -6.54 -9.03
CA GLN A 143 0.31 -6.01 -7.81
C GLN A 143 1.40 -6.95 -7.25
N GLN A 144 1.16 -8.27 -7.24
CA GLN A 144 2.18 -9.24 -6.81
C GLN A 144 3.42 -9.18 -7.69
N ARG A 145 3.25 -9.01 -9.01
CA ARG A 145 4.35 -8.81 -9.96
C ARG A 145 5.22 -7.61 -9.59
N GLU A 146 4.58 -6.49 -9.28
CA GLU A 146 5.29 -5.29 -8.83
C GLU A 146 5.96 -5.48 -7.45
N SER A 147 5.31 -6.15 -6.49
CA SER A 147 5.92 -6.43 -5.18
C SER A 147 7.13 -7.37 -5.32
N LEU A 148 7.08 -8.35 -6.23
CA LEU A 148 8.23 -9.20 -6.58
C LEU A 148 9.35 -8.40 -7.25
N MET A 149 9.01 -7.44 -8.10
CA MET A 149 10.00 -6.55 -8.73
C MET A 149 10.73 -5.70 -7.69
N ILE A 150 10.04 -5.20 -6.67
CA ILE A 150 10.64 -4.50 -5.52
C ILE A 150 11.51 -5.45 -4.69
N ALA A 151 11.03 -6.66 -4.39
CA ALA A 151 11.81 -7.64 -3.63
C ALA A 151 13.14 -7.95 -4.33
N LYS A 152 13.11 -8.20 -5.64
CA LYS A 152 14.33 -8.40 -6.44
C LYS A 152 15.25 -7.18 -6.46
N LEU A 153 14.70 -5.96 -6.53
CA LEU A 153 15.50 -4.74 -6.44
C LEU A 153 16.28 -4.69 -5.12
N ILE A 154 15.59 -4.98 -4.00
CA ILE A 154 16.21 -4.98 -2.68
C ILE A 154 17.28 -6.07 -2.60
N GLU A 155 17.00 -7.28 -3.07
CA GLU A 155 18.00 -8.36 -3.11
C GLU A 155 19.23 -8.00 -3.94
N GLN A 156 19.02 -7.43 -5.13
CA GLN A 156 20.11 -6.98 -6.00
C GLN A 156 20.93 -5.85 -5.37
N ALA A 157 20.27 -4.92 -4.65
CA ALA A 157 20.94 -3.82 -3.97
C ALA A 157 21.78 -4.27 -2.76
N LEU A 158 21.31 -5.27 -2.03
CA LEU A 158 21.99 -5.80 -0.85
C LEU A 158 23.12 -6.77 -1.20
N GLY A 159 23.05 -7.41 -2.37
CA GLY A 159 24.11 -8.28 -2.88
C GLY A 159 24.32 -9.55 -2.06
N ALA A 160 25.57 -10.02 -2.02
CA ALA A 160 25.96 -11.25 -1.34
C ALA A 160 25.82 -11.15 0.20
N GLU A 161 25.74 -12.31 0.84
CA GLU A 161 25.68 -12.40 2.30
C GLU A 161 26.94 -11.77 2.93
N PRO A 162 26.79 -10.88 3.93
CA PRO A 162 27.93 -10.19 4.51
C PRO A 162 28.85 -11.16 5.26
N GLU A 163 30.16 -11.01 5.06
CA GLU A 163 31.16 -11.76 5.81
C GLU A 163 31.11 -11.37 7.29
N VAL A 164 31.23 -12.38 8.16
CA VAL A 164 31.28 -12.22 9.62
C VAL A 164 32.66 -12.61 10.11
N THR A 165 33.33 -11.68 10.79
CA THR A 165 34.67 -11.92 11.30
C THR A 165 34.63 -12.51 12.71
N GLU A 166 35.69 -13.23 13.09
CA GLU A 166 35.80 -13.79 14.44
C GLU A 166 35.77 -12.68 15.52
N THR A 167 36.33 -11.51 15.22
CA THR A 167 36.28 -10.35 16.11
C THR A 167 34.86 -9.88 16.40
N GLU A 168 33.94 -9.94 15.44
CA GLU A 168 32.54 -9.55 15.60
C GLU A 168 31.77 -10.56 16.45
N ILE A 169 32.04 -11.86 16.23
CA ILE A 169 31.45 -12.95 17.02
C ILE A 169 31.84 -12.80 18.49
N LEU A 170 33.15 -12.64 18.76
CA LEU A 170 33.66 -12.48 20.11
C LEU A 170 33.19 -11.19 20.78
N ALA A 171 33.10 -10.09 20.03
CA ALA A 171 32.59 -8.82 20.54
C ALA A 171 31.12 -8.93 20.96
N LEU A 172 30.26 -9.53 20.13
CA LEU A 172 28.84 -9.71 20.46
C LEU A 172 28.64 -10.72 21.59
N HIS A 173 29.44 -11.79 21.64
CA HIS A 173 29.43 -12.73 22.77
C HIS A 173 29.82 -12.03 24.08
N ALA A 174 30.90 -11.24 24.09
CA ALA A 174 31.32 -10.47 25.25
C ALA A 174 30.29 -9.41 25.68
N GLU A 175 29.56 -8.81 24.73
CA GLU A 175 28.46 -7.88 25.02
C GLU A 175 27.32 -8.56 25.79
N ARG A 176 26.98 -9.81 25.45
CA ARG A 176 25.95 -10.58 26.16
C ARG A 176 26.37 -11.03 27.56
N LEU A 177 27.66 -11.23 27.79
CA LEU A 177 28.19 -11.62 29.11
C LEU A 177 28.32 -10.46 30.11
N LYS A 178 27.72 -9.30 29.84
CA LYS A 178 27.83 -8.12 30.71
C LYS A 178 27.06 -8.25 32.04
N SER A 179 26.11 -9.18 32.19
CA SER A 179 25.45 -9.45 33.47
C SER A 179 26.06 -10.66 34.22
N ALA A 180 26.11 -10.60 35.56
CA ALA A 180 26.77 -11.61 36.39
C ALA A 180 26.05 -12.98 36.39
N GLU A 181 24.73 -12.99 36.19
CA GLU A 181 23.93 -14.23 36.07
C GLU A 181 24.07 -14.89 34.69
N GLU A 182 24.39 -14.12 33.64
CA GLU A 182 24.65 -14.63 32.29
C GLU A 182 26.07 -15.18 32.15
N LYS A 183 27.05 -14.63 32.87
CA LYS A 183 28.43 -15.15 32.91
C LYS A 183 28.53 -16.62 33.33
N GLU A 184 27.69 -17.05 34.27
CA GLU A 184 27.70 -18.43 34.77
C GLU A 184 26.96 -19.41 33.84
N LYS A 185 25.97 -18.93 33.07
CA LYS A 185 25.15 -19.75 32.15
C LYS A 185 25.63 -19.75 30.68
N GLN A 186 26.43 -18.78 30.27
CA GLN A 186 26.81 -18.52 28.86
C GLN A 186 28.32 -18.47 28.59
N SER A 187 29.17 -18.88 29.56
CA SER A 187 30.63 -18.85 29.44
C SER A 187 31.18 -19.66 28.26
N GLU A 188 30.53 -20.78 27.89
CA GLU A 188 30.91 -21.57 26.72
C GLU A 188 30.24 -21.11 25.42
N LEU A 189 31.06 -20.78 24.43
CA LEU A 189 30.64 -20.52 23.06
C LEU A 189 30.54 -21.84 22.30
N THR A 190 29.39 -22.52 22.43
CA THR A 190 29.09 -23.73 21.67
C THR A 190 28.92 -23.43 20.17
N ASP A 191 29.07 -24.44 19.31
CA ASP A 191 28.89 -24.29 17.87
C ASP A 191 27.52 -23.73 17.49
N GLU A 192 26.45 -24.21 18.12
CA GLU A 192 25.09 -23.69 17.91
C GLU A 192 24.96 -22.20 18.27
N ARG A 193 25.52 -21.80 19.42
CA ARG A 193 25.54 -20.39 19.85
C ARG A 193 26.33 -19.54 18.86
N ARG A 194 27.48 -20.04 18.40
CA ARG A 194 28.29 -19.37 17.38
C ARG A 194 27.50 -19.16 16.09
N GLN A 195 26.76 -20.18 15.62
CA GLN A 195 25.91 -20.04 14.43
C GLN A 195 24.80 -19.01 14.64
N ASN A 196 24.15 -18.99 15.80
CA ASN A 196 23.12 -18.00 16.11
C ASN A 196 23.70 -16.57 16.11
N LEU A 197 24.87 -16.36 16.71
CA LEU A 197 25.56 -15.06 16.67
C LEU A 197 25.94 -14.64 15.25
N ILE A 198 26.42 -15.58 14.43
CA ILE A 198 26.73 -15.32 13.02
C ILE A 198 25.47 -14.84 12.29
N GLN A 199 24.34 -15.54 12.43
CA GLN A 199 23.09 -15.14 11.77
C GLN A 199 22.63 -13.75 12.22
N GLU A 200 22.73 -13.45 13.51
CA GLU A 200 22.37 -12.15 14.06
C GLU A 200 23.25 -11.01 13.52
N ILE A 201 24.58 -11.22 13.49
CA ILE A 201 25.51 -10.23 12.92
C ILE A 201 25.20 -10.00 11.44
N ARG A 202 24.91 -11.06 10.67
CA ARG A 202 24.53 -10.94 9.26
C ARG A 202 23.24 -10.16 9.09
N LEU A 203 22.21 -10.46 9.88
CA LEU A 203 20.93 -9.74 9.85
C LEU A 203 21.14 -8.27 10.16
N LYS A 204 21.93 -7.94 11.19
CA LYS A 204 22.25 -6.56 11.56
C LYS A 204 22.97 -5.81 10.43
N LYS A 205 24.04 -6.39 9.91
CA LYS A 205 24.80 -5.80 8.77
C LYS A 205 23.91 -5.59 7.55
N ARG A 206 23.05 -6.56 7.22
CA ARG A 206 22.14 -6.48 6.08
C ARG A 206 21.06 -5.43 6.29
N LEU A 207 20.55 -5.28 7.52
CA LEU A 207 19.60 -4.21 7.88
C LEU A 207 20.25 -2.83 7.75
N GLU A 208 21.48 -2.65 8.25
CA GLU A 208 22.22 -1.40 8.11
C GLU A 208 22.52 -1.06 6.64
N ALA A 209 22.87 -2.06 5.83
CA ALA A 209 23.04 -1.90 4.39
C ALA A 209 21.73 -1.47 3.71
N TYR A 210 20.60 -2.10 4.07
CA TYR A 210 19.28 -1.73 3.58
C TYR A 210 18.93 -0.29 3.95
N GLN A 211 19.10 0.09 5.21
CA GLN A 211 18.78 1.44 5.69
C GLN A 211 19.59 2.51 4.96
N ARG A 212 20.90 2.29 4.77
CA ARG A 212 21.75 3.22 4.01
C ARG A 212 21.31 3.33 2.56
N TRP A 213 21.19 2.21 1.86
CA TRP A 213 20.76 2.18 0.46
C TRP A 213 19.38 2.83 0.27
N HIS A 214 18.44 2.53 1.17
CA HIS A 214 17.09 3.07 1.12
C HIS A 214 17.09 4.58 1.37
N ALA A 215 17.84 5.07 2.36
CA ALA A 215 17.96 6.51 2.64
C ALA A 215 18.54 7.28 1.44
N GLU A 216 19.61 6.77 0.82
CA GLU A 216 20.19 7.35 -0.39
C GLU A 216 19.20 7.35 -1.58
N LEU A 217 18.38 6.32 -1.69
CA LEU A 217 17.34 6.25 -2.72
C LEU A 217 16.24 7.29 -2.48
N LEU A 218 15.77 7.43 -1.23
CA LEU A 218 14.76 8.44 -0.86
C LEU A 218 15.27 9.86 -1.06
N GLU A 219 16.53 10.14 -0.69
CA GLU A 219 17.14 11.45 -0.89
C GLU A 219 17.19 11.81 -2.38
N ARG A 220 17.67 10.89 -3.23
CA ARG A 220 17.69 11.08 -4.70
C ARG A 220 16.29 11.24 -5.29
N ALA A 221 15.28 10.60 -4.70
CA ALA A 221 13.90 10.72 -5.16
C ALA A 221 13.32 12.13 -4.97
N GLY A 222 13.78 12.88 -3.96
CA GLY A 222 13.42 14.29 -3.76
C GLY A 222 11.91 14.53 -3.75
N VAL A 223 11.16 13.70 -3.02
CA VAL A 223 9.68 13.69 -3.05
C VAL A 223 9.12 15.06 -2.67
N ARG A 224 8.28 15.63 -3.55
CA ARG A 224 7.50 16.85 -3.27
C ARG A 224 6.02 16.54 -3.43
N GLN A 225 5.29 16.46 -2.32
CA GLN A 225 3.86 16.19 -2.31
C GLN A 225 3.09 17.49 -2.60
N THR A 226 2.08 17.43 -3.46
CA THR A 226 1.21 18.60 -3.77
C THR A 226 -0.22 18.42 -3.25
N LEU A 227 -0.53 17.25 -2.69
CA LEU A 227 -1.80 17.01 -2.02
C LEU A 227 -1.72 17.57 -0.60
N PRO A 228 -2.72 18.34 -0.13
CA PRO A 228 -2.79 18.74 1.26
C PRO A 228 -2.86 17.49 2.13
N ALA A 229 -2.01 17.42 3.16
CA ALA A 229 -2.19 16.47 4.24
C ALA A 229 -3.59 16.71 4.80
N GLU A 230 -4.48 15.74 4.59
CA GLU A 230 -5.88 15.73 5.02
C GLU A 230 -6.81 16.71 4.27
N THR A 231 -7.66 16.17 3.41
CA THR A 231 -9.06 16.61 3.49
C THR A 231 -9.62 15.89 4.72
N PRO A 232 -10.03 16.60 5.79
CA PRO A 232 -10.66 15.94 6.92
C PRO A 232 -11.84 15.12 6.39
N ALA A 233 -11.95 13.87 6.84
CA ALA A 233 -13.16 13.09 6.64
C ALA A 233 -14.35 13.98 7.02
N PRO A 234 -15.46 13.97 6.25
CA PRO A 234 -16.64 14.73 6.61
C PRO A 234 -16.97 14.38 8.07
N GLN A 235 -16.89 15.39 8.93
CA GLN A 235 -17.18 15.23 10.34
C GLN A 235 -18.56 14.60 10.41
N ALA A 236 -18.65 13.44 11.07
CA ALA A 236 -19.91 12.82 11.41
C ALA A 236 -20.56 13.67 12.50
N THR A 237 -21.13 14.80 12.10
CA THR A 237 -21.99 15.63 12.93
C THR A 237 -23.22 15.98 12.12
N ASP A 238 -24.37 15.67 12.74
CA ASP A 238 -25.75 15.90 12.35
C ASP A 238 -26.38 14.98 11.28
N VAL A 239 -26.91 13.83 11.74
CA VAL A 239 -28.38 13.62 11.87
C VAL A 239 -28.68 12.64 13.05
N LEU A 240 -29.06 13.20 14.22
CA LEU A 240 -30.24 12.91 15.10
C LEU A 240 -30.67 11.45 15.48
N PRO A 241 -31.52 11.26 16.53
CA PRO A 241 -31.19 10.51 17.74
C PRO A 241 -31.68 9.07 17.78
N SER A 242 -31.12 8.34 18.75
CA SER A 242 -31.54 7.05 19.31
C SER A 242 -33.06 6.79 19.31
N GLU A 243 -33.50 5.82 18.52
CA GLU A 243 -34.73 5.09 18.79
C GLU A 243 -34.44 3.95 19.78
N THR A 244 -35.09 4.03 20.94
CA THR A 244 -35.13 2.96 21.95
C THR A 244 -35.96 1.79 21.39
N PRO A 245 -35.52 0.52 21.51
CA PRO A 245 -36.37 -0.61 21.15
C PRO A 245 -37.53 -0.74 22.15
N PRO A 246 -38.74 -1.12 21.70
CA PRO A 246 -39.88 -1.27 22.58
C PRO A 246 -39.65 -2.43 23.55
N GLN A 247 -39.86 -2.16 24.84
CA GLN A 247 -40.03 -3.21 25.85
C GLN A 247 -41.28 -4.01 25.48
N THR A 248 -41.10 -5.28 25.16
CA THR A 248 -42.21 -6.24 25.09
C THR A 248 -42.50 -6.72 26.50
N ASP A 249 -43.50 -6.09 27.12
CA ASP A 249 -44.28 -6.71 28.19
C ASP A 249 -44.85 -8.03 27.66
N THR A 250 -44.54 -9.13 28.36
CA THR A 250 -45.27 -10.38 28.19
C THR A 250 -46.16 -10.55 29.41
N PRO A 251 -47.50 -10.56 29.27
CA PRO A 251 -48.39 -10.91 30.36
C PRO A 251 -48.62 -12.43 30.41
N SER A 252 -48.70 -12.93 31.65
CA SER A 252 -49.21 -14.24 32.13
C SER A 252 -48.37 -15.48 31.85
#